data_AF-A0A969T5G2-F1
#
_entry.id   AF-A0A969T5G2-F1
#
_cell.length_a   1.000
_cell.length_b   1.000
_cell.length_c   1.000
_cell.angle_alpha   90.00
_cell.angle_beta   90.00
_cell.angle_gamma   90.00
#
_symmetry.space_group_name_H-M   'P 1'
#
loop_
_entity.id
_entity.type
_entity.pdbx_description
1 polymer ?
#
loop_
_entity_poly.entity_id
_entity_poly.type
_entity_poly.pdbx_seq_one_letter_code
_entity_poly.pdbx_strand_id
1 'polypeptide(L)'
;MKKSILILLLIFLGNSAIPAQEKVALVEDNFSGNLYKWWTGRSAVSRCEITHGEYILSYRGQKSWSSNIEVNIDQRGDFIIESKISRMSGTDENGYGITWGKGRKGYYTFIITPKGKFYVRKVEKGRAGVYLVDWQETPFINKTSATNKLRIQKKEMKYSFL
;
A
#
# COMPACT_ATOMS: atom_id res chain seq x y z
N MET A 1 -56.21 -25.26 -42.10
CA MET A 1 -54.73 -25.32 -42.21
C MET A 1 -54.15 -24.16 -41.40
N LYS A 2 -53.72 -24.41 -40.16
CA LYS A 2 -53.14 -23.38 -39.27
C LYS A 2 -51.66 -23.20 -39.64
N LYS A 3 -51.28 -22.02 -40.14
CA LYS A 3 -49.88 -21.66 -40.40
C LYS A 3 -49.28 -21.13 -39.09
N SER A 4 -48.46 -21.94 -38.43
CA SER A 4 -47.68 -21.50 -37.28
C SER A 4 -46.44 -20.75 -37.78
N ILE A 5 -46.33 -19.47 -37.41
CA ILE A 5 -45.14 -18.66 -37.66
C ILE A 5 -44.18 -18.89 -36.49
N LEU A 6 -43.03 -19.51 -36.78
CA LEU A 6 -41.94 -19.71 -35.84
C LEU A 6 -41.13 -18.40 -35.77
N ILE A 7 -41.30 -17.64 -34.68
CA ILE A 7 -40.47 -16.45 -34.41
C ILE A 7 -39.17 -16.94 -33.77
N LEU A 8 -38.08 -16.91 -34.53
CA LEU A 8 -36.74 -17.21 -34.05
C LEU A 8 -36.22 -16.00 -33.26
N LEU A 9 -36.24 -16.07 -31.92
CA LEU A 9 -35.66 -15.05 -31.06
C LEU A 9 -34.14 -15.27 -30.97
N LEU A 10 -33.36 -14.49 -31.72
CA LEU A 10 -31.90 -14.44 -31.62
C LEU A 10 -31.51 -13.66 -30.36
N ILE A 11 -31.21 -14.38 -29.27
CA ILE A 11 -30.61 -13.80 -28.07
C ILE A 11 -29.12 -13.57 -28.38
N PHE A 12 -28.75 -12.32 -28.67
CA PHE A 12 -27.35 -11.90 -28.65
C PHE A 12 -26.86 -11.91 -27.19
N LEU A 13 -26.27 -13.03 -26.76
CA LEU A 13 -25.41 -13.07 -25.59
C LEU A 13 -24.10 -12.34 -25.96
N GLY A 14 -24.14 -11.01 -25.87
CA GLY A 14 -22.94 -10.19 -25.95
C GLY A 14 -22.03 -10.51 -24.78
N ASN A 15 -21.04 -11.37 -25.00
CA ASN A 15 -19.86 -11.46 -24.16
C ASN A 15 -19.03 -10.18 -24.39
N SER A 16 -19.49 -9.06 -23.83
CA SER A 16 -18.60 -7.94 -23.57
C SER A 16 -17.69 -8.37 -22.42
N ALA A 17 -16.59 -9.05 -22.78
CA ALA A 17 -15.43 -9.10 -21.90
C ALA A 17 -15.05 -7.64 -21.63
N ILE A 18 -15.37 -7.15 -20.45
CA ILE A 18 -14.92 -5.83 -20.00
C ILE A 18 -13.40 -5.88 -20.13
N PRO A 19 -12.77 -5.05 -20.98
CA PRO A 19 -11.33 -5.06 -21.07
C PRO A 19 -10.77 -4.80 -19.68
N ALA A 20 -9.93 -5.73 -19.21
CA ALA A 20 -9.22 -5.54 -17.96
C ALA A 20 -8.41 -4.25 -18.11
N GLN A 21 -8.75 -3.23 -17.32
CA GLN A 21 -8.07 -1.95 -17.38
C GLN A 21 -6.58 -2.19 -17.12
N GLU A 22 -5.74 -1.78 -18.06
CA GLU A 22 -4.30 -1.90 -17.95
C GLU A 22 -3.85 -1.10 -16.71
N LYS A 23 -3.15 -1.80 -15.80
CA LYS A 23 -2.58 -1.16 -14.61
C LYS A 23 -1.32 -0.44 -15.02
N VAL A 24 -1.43 0.84 -15.33
CA VAL A 24 -0.26 1.69 -15.54
C VAL A 24 0.30 2.08 -14.17
N ALA A 25 1.53 1.64 -13.87
CA ALA A 25 2.22 2.04 -12.66
C ALA A 25 2.63 3.52 -12.76
N LEU A 26 2.11 4.36 -11.87
CA LEU A 26 2.57 5.75 -11.73
C LEU A 26 4.02 5.81 -11.24
N VAL A 27 4.38 4.85 -10.38
CA VAL A 27 5.70 4.68 -9.80
C VAL A 27 5.97 3.19 -9.70
N GLU A 28 7.11 2.77 -10.22
CA GLU A 28 7.67 1.44 -10.00
C GLU A 28 9.17 1.60 -9.71
N ASP A 29 9.58 1.25 -8.50
CA ASP A 29 10.96 1.41 -8.07
C ASP A 29 11.51 0.06 -7.61
N ASN A 30 12.47 -0.46 -8.36
CA ASN A 30 13.24 -1.64 -8.00
C ASN A 30 14.54 -1.28 -7.25
N PHE A 31 14.71 0.01 -6.92
CA PHE A 31 15.87 0.57 -6.22
C PHE A 31 17.22 0.23 -6.87
N SER A 32 17.25 0.06 -8.20
CA SER A 32 18.50 -0.01 -8.98
C SER A 32 19.28 1.32 -9.00
N GLY A 33 18.62 2.39 -8.58
CA GLY A 33 19.18 3.72 -8.35
C GLY A 33 18.18 4.56 -7.56
N ASN A 34 18.39 5.88 -7.50
CA ASN A 34 17.51 6.79 -6.76
C ASN A 34 16.61 7.63 -7.70
N LEU A 35 15.88 6.97 -8.60
CA LEU A 35 15.11 7.64 -9.67
C LEU A 35 14.05 8.60 -9.11
N TYR A 36 13.35 8.18 -8.06
CA TYR A 36 12.29 8.96 -7.40
C TYR A 36 12.79 9.86 -6.26
N LYS A 37 14.11 10.02 -6.13
CA LYS A 37 14.74 10.91 -5.14
C LYS A 37 14.30 10.61 -3.71
N TRP A 38 14.21 9.34 -3.35
CA TRP A 38 14.12 8.91 -1.96
C TRP A 38 15.22 9.58 -1.15
N TRP A 39 14.87 10.01 0.07
CA TRP A 39 15.85 10.59 0.97
C TRP A 39 16.93 9.55 1.30
N THR A 40 18.18 9.86 0.96
CA THR A 40 19.34 9.05 1.35
C THR A 40 20.24 9.92 2.20
N GLY A 41 20.83 9.34 3.25
CA GLY A 41 21.63 10.09 4.20
C GLY A 41 21.58 9.50 5.60
N ARG A 42 22.22 10.21 6.52
CA ARG A 42 22.34 9.84 7.92
C ARG A 42 22.11 11.05 8.82
N SER A 43 21.43 10.82 9.93
CA SER A 43 21.33 11.73 11.07
C SER A 43 21.77 10.99 12.34
N ALA A 44 21.65 11.65 13.50
CA ALA A 44 21.91 11.02 14.80
C ALA A 44 20.98 9.82 15.09
N VAL A 45 19.77 9.81 14.52
CA VAL A 45 18.74 8.80 14.84
C VAL A 45 18.17 8.08 13.61
N SER A 46 18.58 8.44 12.39
CA SER A 46 18.09 7.84 11.15
C SER A 46 19.19 7.59 10.14
N ARG A 47 19.01 6.56 9.31
CA ARG A 47 19.81 6.31 8.12
C ARG A 47 18.91 5.77 7.03
N CYS A 48 19.04 6.31 5.83
CA CYS A 48 18.44 5.75 4.64
C CYS A 48 19.49 5.60 3.54
N GLU A 49 19.45 4.48 2.84
CA GLU A 49 20.35 4.22 1.72
C GLU A 49 19.68 3.31 0.69
N ILE A 50 20.05 3.50 -0.57
CA ILE A 50 19.71 2.58 -1.65
C ILE A 50 20.95 1.75 -1.94
N THR A 51 20.82 0.43 -1.83
CA THR A 51 21.93 -0.50 -2.05
C THR A 51 21.40 -1.87 -2.44
N HIS A 52 22.06 -2.54 -3.37
CA HIS A 52 21.72 -3.89 -3.84
C HIS A 52 20.25 -4.10 -4.26
N GLY A 53 19.60 -3.09 -4.86
CA GLY A 53 18.19 -3.19 -5.28
C GLY A 53 17.19 -3.06 -4.12
N GLU A 54 17.64 -2.53 -2.98
CA GLU A 54 16.81 -2.29 -1.81
C GLU A 54 16.93 -0.85 -1.31
N TYR A 55 15.84 -0.32 -0.75
CA TYR A 55 15.85 0.91 0.03
C TYR A 55 15.82 0.58 1.52
N ILE A 56 16.96 0.74 2.17
CA ILE A 56 17.14 0.45 3.58
C ILE A 56 16.75 1.67 4.40
N LEU A 57 15.87 1.47 5.38
CA LEU A 57 15.41 2.48 6.32
C LEU A 57 15.72 2.03 7.75
N SER A 58 16.56 2.80 8.45
CA SER A 58 16.86 2.61 9.87
C SER A 58 16.47 3.84 10.66
N TYR A 59 15.78 3.64 11.78
CA TYR A 59 15.35 4.70 12.68
C TYR A 59 15.41 4.22 14.14
N ARG A 60 15.95 5.06 15.02
CA ARG A 60 16.13 4.79 16.46
C ARG A 60 15.61 5.92 17.36
N GLY A 61 14.83 6.84 16.81
CA GLY A 61 14.22 7.91 17.60
C GLY A 61 12.95 7.45 18.33
N GLN A 62 12.35 8.37 19.09
CA GLN A 62 11.21 8.06 19.97
C GLN A 62 9.83 8.15 19.31
N LYS A 63 9.72 8.73 18.11
CA LYS A 63 8.45 8.96 17.41
C LYS A 63 8.40 8.18 16.11
N SER A 64 7.21 7.93 15.57
CA SER A 64 7.10 7.35 14.22
C SER A 64 7.81 8.22 13.19
N TRP A 65 8.51 7.59 12.25
CA TRP A 65 9.25 8.26 11.20
C TRP A 65 9.03 7.54 9.86
N SER A 66 9.01 8.29 8.77
CA SER A 66 8.88 7.77 7.43
C SER A 66 9.72 8.58 6.45
N SER A 67 10.37 7.89 5.50
CA SER A 67 10.83 8.51 4.26
C SER A 67 9.70 8.47 3.24
N ASN A 68 9.55 9.55 2.46
CA ASN A 68 8.41 9.71 1.55
C ASN A 68 8.92 10.32 0.25
N ILE A 69 8.31 9.92 -0.86
CA ILE A 69 8.44 10.56 -2.17
C ILE A 69 7.12 11.23 -2.53
N GLU A 70 7.17 12.20 -3.44
CA GLU A 70 5.96 12.84 -3.96
C GLU A 70 5.43 12.07 -5.17
N VAL A 71 4.17 11.65 -5.08
CA VAL A 71 3.48 10.91 -6.16
C VAL A 71 2.09 11.50 -6.34
N ASN A 72 1.76 11.88 -7.57
CA ASN A 72 0.45 12.40 -7.95
C ASN A 72 -0.56 11.26 -8.12
N ILE A 73 -1.02 10.70 -7.00
CA ILE A 73 -2.12 9.72 -6.99
C ILE A 73 -3.45 10.49 -6.98
N ASP A 74 -4.31 10.24 -7.98
CA ASP A 74 -5.69 10.72 -7.92
C ASP A 74 -6.42 10.04 -6.75
N GLN A 75 -6.68 10.82 -5.70
CA GLN A 75 -7.36 10.34 -4.50
C GLN A 75 -8.85 10.06 -4.74
N ARG A 76 -9.43 10.56 -5.84
CA ARG A 76 -10.85 10.32 -6.20
C ARG A 76 -11.02 8.96 -6.86
N GLY A 77 -10.08 8.56 -7.71
CA GLY A 77 -10.08 7.28 -8.39
C GLY A 77 -9.69 6.07 -7.54
N ASP A 78 -9.62 4.93 -8.22
CA ASP A 78 -9.13 3.66 -7.71
C ASP A 78 -7.61 3.64 -7.79
N PHE A 79 -6.96 3.06 -6.78
CA PHE A 79 -5.50 2.91 -6.80
C PHE A 79 -5.04 1.70 -6.01
N ILE A 80 -3.83 1.26 -6.34
CA ILE A 80 -3.11 0.20 -5.62
C ILE A 80 -1.74 0.75 -5.24
N ILE A 81 -1.33 0.52 -3.99
CA ILE A 81 0.04 0.73 -3.52
C ILE A 81 0.53 -0.63 -3.02
N GLU A 82 1.64 -1.11 -3.57
CA GLU A 82 2.26 -2.38 -3.19
C GLU A 82 3.73 -2.19 -2.86
N SER A 83 4.20 -2.89 -1.82
CA SER A 83 5.62 -2.94 -1.50
C SER A 83 5.98 -4.30 -0.90
N LYS A 84 7.18 -4.78 -1.23
CA LYS A 84 7.84 -5.84 -0.47
C LYS A 84 8.64 -5.17 0.65
N ILE A 85 8.45 -5.59 1.89
CA ILE A 85 9.14 -5.02 3.06
C ILE A 85 9.62 -6.16 3.96
N SER A 86 10.91 -6.16 4.26
CA SER A 86 11.52 -7.09 5.21
C SER A 86 11.97 -6.33 6.45
N ARG A 87 11.77 -6.91 7.63
CA ARG A 87 12.40 -6.39 8.85
C ARG A 87 13.80 -6.96 8.96
N MET A 88 14.80 -6.08 9.00
CA MET A 88 16.21 -6.48 9.17
C MET A 88 16.59 -6.69 10.64
N SER A 89 16.11 -5.82 11.55
CA SER A 89 16.45 -5.83 12.98
C SER A 89 15.51 -4.91 13.78
N GLY A 90 15.73 -4.79 15.10
CA GLY A 90 14.99 -3.89 15.99
C GLY A 90 14.19 -4.64 17.05
N THR A 91 13.29 -3.96 17.76
CA THR A 91 12.40 -4.58 18.75
C THR A 91 11.19 -5.22 18.08
N ASP A 92 10.52 -6.15 18.76
CA ASP A 92 9.27 -6.75 18.28
C ASP A 92 8.03 -5.89 18.59
N GLU A 93 8.20 -4.82 19.37
CA GLU A 93 7.14 -3.86 19.71
C GLU A 93 6.92 -2.79 18.63
N ASN A 94 7.95 -2.51 17.83
CA ASN A 94 7.89 -1.48 16.81
C ASN A 94 7.35 -2.05 15.50
N GLY A 95 6.34 -1.38 14.95
CA GLY A 95 5.79 -1.72 13.65
C GLY A 95 6.53 -1.05 12.49
N TYR A 96 6.35 -1.60 11.30
CA TYR A 96 6.86 -1.09 10.04
C TYR A 96 5.81 -1.25 8.94
N GLY A 97 5.89 -0.45 7.87
CA GLY A 97 4.92 -0.53 6.79
C GLY A 97 4.87 0.73 5.93
N ILE A 98 3.70 1.04 5.39
CA ILE A 98 3.51 2.05 4.35
C ILE A 98 2.80 3.27 4.93
N THR A 99 3.32 4.46 4.60
CA THR A 99 2.62 5.75 4.77
C THR A 99 2.20 6.26 3.40
N TRP A 100 0.95 6.72 3.25
CA TRP A 100 0.47 7.29 1.99
C TRP A 100 -0.46 8.49 2.20
N GLY A 101 -0.77 9.20 1.11
CA GLY A 101 -1.67 10.35 1.14
C GLY A 101 -1.14 11.54 1.96
N LYS A 102 0.18 11.57 2.20
CA LYS A 102 0.81 12.59 3.03
C LYS A 102 0.78 13.94 2.34
N GLY A 103 0.16 14.92 2.97
CA GLY A 103 0.05 16.28 2.45
C GLY A 103 -0.62 17.23 3.44
N ARG A 104 -1.18 18.34 2.95
CA ARG A 104 -1.78 19.39 3.80
C ARG A 104 -2.93 18.89 4.68
N LYS A 105 -3.64 17.83 4.26
CA LYS A 105 -4.81 17.28 4.96
C LYS A 105 -4.44 16.26 6.05
N GLY A 106 -3.24 15.70 6.01
CA GLY A 106 -2.89 14.56 6.86
C GLY A 106 -2.12 13.48 6.13
N TYR A 107 -2.19 12.26 6.63
CA TYR A 107 -1.65 11.04 6.03
C TYR A 107 -2.34 9.80 6.59
N TYR A 108 -2.10 8.67 5.95
CA TYR A 108 -2.53 7.35 6.42
C TYR A 108 -1.32 6.45 6.61
N THR A 109 -1.45 5.47 7.50
CA THR A 109 -0.42 4.45 7.73
C THR A 109 -1.04 3.07 7.80
N PHE A 110 -0.40 2.09 7.16
CA PHE A 110 -0.71 0.66 7.27
C PHE A 110 0.56 0.00 7.78
N ILE A 111 0.49 -0.50 9.01
CA ILE A 111 1.66 -0.93 9.77
C ILE A 111 1.41 -2.35 10.26
N ILE A 112 2.42 -3.20 10.07
CA ILE A 112 2.49 -4.55 10.62
C ILE A 112 3.55 -4.61 11.72
N THR A 113 3.43 -5.57 12.64
CA THR A 113 4.41 -5.82 13.69
C THR A 113 4.99 -7.23 13.59
N PRO A 114 6.21 -7.45 14.11
CA PRO A 114 6.80 -8.78 14.22
C PRO A 114 5.94 -9.79 14.98
N LYS A 115 5.04 -9.32 15.85
CA LYS A 115 4.10 -10.17 16.60
C LYS A 115 2.89 -10.65 15.78
N GLY A 116 2.79 -10.24 14.51
CA GLY A 116 1.68 -10.62 13.63
C GLY A 116 0.40 -9.81 13.87
N LYS A 117 0.56 -8.56 14.30
CA LYS A 117 -0.55 -7.60 14.39
C LYS A 117 -0.40 -6.55 13.29
N PHE A 118 -1.52 -6.00 12.85
CA PHE A 118 -1.53 -4.83 12.00
C PHE A 118 -2.53 -3.79 12.48
N TYR A 119 -2.35 -2.55 12.02
CA TYR A 119 -3.35 -1.51 12.14
C TYR A 119 -3.36 -0.62 10.90
N VAL A 120 -4.45 0.11 10.74
CA VAL A 120 -4.58 1.20 9.77
C VAL A 120 -4.99 2.45 10.51
N ARG A 121 -4.24 3.53 10.34
CA ARG A 121 -4.47 4.80 11.04
C ARG A 121 -4.54 5.96 10.05
N LYS A 122 -5.41 6.92 10.33
CA LYS A 122 -5.47 8.22 9.68
C LYS A 122 -4.98 9.28 10.64
N VAL A 123 -4.11 10.16 10.20
CA VAL A 123 -3.70 11.36 10.95
C VAL A 123 -4.13 12.57 10.17
N GLU A 124 -4.95 13.43 10.76
CA GLU A 124 -5.32 14.71 10.18
C GLU A 124 -4.41 15.81 10.71
N LYS A 125 -4.19 16.87 9.92
CA LYS A 125 -3.29 17.96 10.31
C LYS A 125 -3.70 18.56 11.66
N GLY A 126 -2.76 18.57 12.61
CA GLY A 126 -2.96 19.13 13.95
C GLY A 126 -3.83 18.28 14.87
N ARG A 127 -4.23 17.06 14.46
CA ARG A 127 -5.08 16.17 15.26
C ARG A 127 -4.33 14.91 15.67
N ALA A 128 -4.76 14.32 16.77
CA ALA A 128 -4.37 12.96 17.10
C ALA A 128 -4.84 12.01 16.00
N GLY A 129 -4.02 11.03 15.65
CA GLY A 129 -4.41 10.05 14.65
C GLY A 129 -5.40 9.02 15.20
N VAL A 130 -6.34 8.66 14.35
CA VAL A 130 -7.48 7.76 14.61
C VAL A 130 -7.26 6.45 13.90
N TYR A 131 -7.51 5.32 14.58
CA TYR A 131 -7.48 4.00 13.96
C TYR A 131 -8.72 3.83 13.08
N LEU A 132 -8.51 3.53 11.79
CA LEU A 132 -9.53 3.08 10.86
C LEU A 132 -9.74 1.57 10.97
N VAL A 133 -8.65 0.86 11.23
CA VAL A 133 -8.61 -0.52 11.69
C VAL A 133 -7.70 -0.52 12.90
N ASP A 134 -8.24 -0.88 14.06
CA ASP A 134 -7.45 -1.03 15.28
C ASP A 134 -6.56 -2.28 15.19
N TRP A 135 -5.71 -2.51 16.18
CA TRP A 135 -4.79 -3.64 16.24
C TRP A 135 -5.50 -4.98 16.05
N GLN A 136 -5.26 -5.61 14.91
CA GLN A 136 -5.81 -6.92 14.56
C GLN A 136 -4.70 -7.95 14.37
N GLU A 137 -4.91 -9.15 14.92
CA GLU A 137 -4.03 -10.30 14.67
C GLU A 137 -4.37 -10.94 13.32
N THR A 138 -3.34 -11.44 12.63
CA THR A 138 -3.52 -12.14 11.36
C THR A 138 -2.43 -13.19 11.15
N PRO A 139 -2.76 -14.37 10.59
CA PRO A 139 -1.77 -15.39 10.27
C PRO A 139 -0.95 -15.06 9.02
N PHE A 140 -1.35 -14.04 8.24
CA PHE A 140 -0.70 -13.71 6.96
C PHE A 140 0.60 -12.91 7.10
N ILE A 141 0.89 -12.36 8.28
CA ILE A 141 2.15 -11.65 8.54
C ILE A 141 3.25 -12.66 8.82
N ASN A 142 4.32 -12.59 8.04
CA ASN A 142 5.56 -13.27 8.34
C ASN A 142 6.22 -12.61 9.56
N LYS A 143 6.27 -13.38 10.66
CA LYS A 143 6.79 -12.95 11.97
C LYS A 143 8.32 -13.03 12.06
N THR A 144 8.97 -13.64 11.06
CA THR A 144 10.44 -13.74 10.98
C THR A 144 11.02 -12.52 10.25
N SER A 145 12.31 -12.56 9.90
CA SER A 145 12.96 -11.53 9.06
C SER A 145 12.64 -11.67 7.57
N ALA A 146 11.84 -12.66 7.16
CA ALA A 146 11.44 -12.84 5.78
C ALA A 146 10.49 -11.74 5.29
N THR A 147 10.47 -11.56 3.96
CA THR A 147 9.72 -10.49 3.30
C THR A 147 8.21 -10.65 3.49
N ASN A 148 7.56 -9.54 3.85
CA ASN A 148 6.12 -9.36 3.76
C ASN A 148 5.80 -8.56 2.49
N LYS A 149 4.76 -8.97 1.76
CA LYS A 149 4.20 -8.16 0.67
C LYS A 149 2.99 -7.42 1.22
N LEU A 150 3.07 -6.10 1.31
CA LEU A 150 1.97 -5.26 1.75
C LEU A 150 1.26 -4.66 0.53
N ARG A 151 -0.06 -4.70 0.55
CA ARG A 151 -0.90 -4.10 -0.49
C ARG A 151 -2.03 -3.28 0.13
N ILE A 152 -2.14 -2.04 -0.32
CA ILE A 152 -3.26 -1.16 -0.06
C ILE A 152 -4.01 -1.01 -1.38
N GLN A 153 -5.30 -1.34 -1.39
CA GLN A 153 -6.14 -1.17 -2.55
C GLN A 153 -7.35 -0.32 -2.20
N LYS A 154 -7.54 0.77 -2.94
CA LYS A 154 -8.76 1.56 -2.93
C LYS A 154 -9.59 1.21 -4.16
N LYS A 155 -10.83 0.79 -3.94
CA LYS A 155 -11.84 0.62 -4.98
C LYS A 155 -13.09 1.41 -4.58
N GLU A 156 -13.46 2.39 -5.39
CA GLU A 156 -14.46 3.40 -5.11
C GLU A 156 -14.15 4.12 -3.78
N MET A 157 -14.92 3.83 -2.74
CA MET A 157 -14.77 4.40 -1.39
C MET A 157 -14.30 3.37 -0.36
N LYS A 158 -13.96 2.15 -0.79
CA LYS A 158 -13.57 1.04 0.09
C LYS A 158 -12.07 0.80 0.00
N TYR A 159 -11.45 0.58 1.16
CA TYR A 159 -10.06 0.17 1.27
C TYR A 159 -9.99 -1.31 1.66
N SER A 160 -9.08 -2.04 1.03
CA SER A 160 -8.62 -3.36 1.47
C SER A 160 -7.12 -3.35 1.72
N PHE A 161 -6.72 -4.15 2.70
CA PHE A 161 -5.36 -4.31 3.18
C PHE A 161 -5.02 -5.79 3.14
N LEU A 162 -3.95 -6.15 2.42
CA LEU A 162 -3.53 -7.51 2.14
C LEU A 162 -2.04 -7.65 2.45
#